data_AF-A0AAV8YTN9-F1
#
_entry.id   AF-A0AAV8YTN9-F1
#
_cell.length_a   1.000
_cell.length_b   1.000
_cell.length_c   1.000
_cell.angle_alpha   90.00
_cell.angle_beta   90.00
_cell.angle_gamma   90.00
#
_symmetry.space_group_name_H-M   'P 1'
#
loop_
_entity.id
_entity.type
_entity.pdbx_description
1 polymer ?
#
loop_
_entity_poly.entity_id
_entity_poly.type
_entity_poly.pdbx_seq_one_letter_code
_entity_poly.pdbx_strand_id
1 'polypeptide(L)'
;MYSKNASVDKKCGQETRVIPRLLQMRFHWLKSEKEAMRLEQAGITKPVLDSAIAAFTLEIIARHGEPAPRLCNKDPLTIKMGTYVVDLFPNAKFIFMVRDGRATAHSIISRKVTITGFDLTSYRQCLKKWNSAVEAMNNQCRELGAGKCLRVPYEQLVLHPREWMEKVLRFLDIPWNDSVLHHEDFINNGIELSNKPLDVLTMTFAD
;
A
#
# COMPACT_ATOMS: atom_id res chain seq x y z
N MET A 1 -15.40 2.91 7.18
CA MET A 1 -13.93 3.06 7.06
C MET A 1 -13.34 1.80 7.64
N TYR A 2 -13.30 0.69 6.90
CA TYR A 2 -12.90 -0.61 7.46
C TYR A 2 -11.49 -0.53 8.07
N SER A 3 -11.42 -0.72 9.39
CA SER A 3 -10.17 -0.68 10.14
C SER A 3 -9.51 -2.05 10.09
N LYS A 4 -8.18 -2.02 9.93
CA LYS A 4 -7.35 -3.14 9.44
C LYS A 4 -6.50 -3.76 10.55
N ASN A 5 -6.76 -3.35 11.78
CA ASN A 5 -6.06 -3.74 13.01
C ASN A 5 -6.95 -4.58 13.94
N ALA A 6 -8.12 -5.04 13.47
CA ALA A 6 -9.08 -5.71 14.34
C ALA A 6 -8.67 -7.15 14.68
N SER A 7 -7.80 -7.79 13.88
CA SER A 7 -7.23 -9.08 14.25
C SER A 7 -6.06 -8.87 15.20
N VAL A 8 -6.09 -9.55 16.36
CA VAL A 8 -5.07 -9.47 17.43
C VAL A 8 -3.64 -9.71 16.91
N ASP A 9 -3.51 -10.44 15.80
CA ASP A 9 -2.23 -10.85 15.23
C ASP A 9 -1.66 -9.90 14.16
N LYS A 10 -2.31 -8.76 13.89
CA LYS A 10 -1.90 -7.80 12.84
C LYS A 10 -2.06 -6.35 13.23
N LYS A 11 -1.03 -5.56 12.93
CA LYS A 11 -1.12 -4.10 12.99
C LYS A 11 -0.44 -3.48 11.78
N CYS A 12 -1.17 -2.64 11.05
CA CYS A 12 -0.66 -1.94 9.86
C CYS A 12 -0.15 -0.52 10.15
N GLY A 13 -0.53 0.05 11.29
CA GLY A 13 -0.26 1.44 11.65
C GLY A 13 -0.80 2.49 10.66
N GLN A 14 -0.31 3.72 10.79
CA GLN A 14 -0.63 4.84 9.91
C GLN A 14 0.18 4.80 8.59
N GLU A 15 -0.15 5.69 7.64
CA GLU A 15 0.66 5.87 6.42
C GLU A 15 2.07 6.37 6.79
N THR A 16 3.11 5.70 6.31
CA THR A 16 4.49 6.08 6.64
C THR A 16 4.94 7.28 5.80
N ARG A 17 4.43 7.42 4.57
CA ARG A 17 4.77 8.44 3.57
C ARG A 17 6.22 8.41 3.08
N VAL A 18 7.17 7.89 3.86
CA VAL A 18 8.60 7.82 3.55
C VAL A 18 8.94 6.61 2.69
N ILE A 19 8.29 5.47 2.89
CA ILE A 19 8.52 4.24 2.10
C ILE A 19 8.26 4.49 0.60
N PRO A 20 7.08 4.98 0.16
CA PRO A 20 6.86 5.20 -1.27
C PRO A 20 7.80 6.26 -1.88
N ARG A 21 8.31 7.21 -1.07
CA ARG A 21 9.29 8.20 -1.52
C ARG A 21 10.66 7.58 -1.74
N LEU A 22 11.13 6.73 -0.82
CA LEU A 22 12.39 6.01 -0.98
C LEU A 22 12.35 5.09 -2.21
N LEU A 23 11.27 4.33 -2.38
CA LEU A 23 11.10 3.45 -3.55
C LEU A 23 11.09 4.25 -4.86
N GLN A 24 10.44 5.43 -4.86
CA GLN A 24 10.46 6.34 -5.99
C GLN A 24 11.86 6.91 -6.26
N MET A 25 12.62 7.29 -5.23
CA MET A 25 13.99 7.76 -5.37
C MET A 25 14.88 6.69 -6.00
N ARG A 26 14.80 5.45 -5.52
CA ARG A 26 15.53 4.32 -6.11
C ARG A 26 15.18 4.12 -7.58
N PHE A 27 13.90 4.22 -7.95
CA PHE A 27 13.50 4.12 -9.34
C PHE A 27 14.11 5.23 -10.20
N HIS A 28 14.19 6.46 -9.71
CA HIS A 28 14.85 7.55 -10.44
C HIS A 28 16.35 7.33 -10.62
N TRP A 29 17.05 6.80 -9.61
CA TRP A 29 18.47 6.47 -9.72
C TRP A 29 18.74 5.48 -10.85
N LEU A 30 17.95 4.41 -10.94
CA LEU A 30 18.16 3.38 -11.96
C LEU A 30 17.59 3.73 -13.34
N LYS A 31 16.66 4.67 -13.43
CA LYS A 31 16.15 5.17 -14.71
C LYS A 31 17.18 6.02 -15.45
N SER A 32 18.10 6.67 -14.72
CA SER A 32 19.18 7.47 -15.29
C SER A 32 20.40 6.60 -15.53
N GLU A 33 20.70 6.26 -16.79
CA GLU A 33 21.88 5.45 -17.13
C GLU A 33 23.18 6.02 -16.57
N LYS A 34 23.33 7.36 -16.63
CA LYS A 34 24.51 8.05 -16.08
C LYS A 34 24.62 7.88 -14.57
N GLU A 35 23.50 7.94 -13.85
CA GLU A 35 23.54 7.80 -12.39
C GLU A 35 23.74 6.34 -11.99
N ALA A 36 23.05 5.41 -12.65
CA ALA A 36 23.25 3.98 -12.45
C ALA A 36 24.72 3.58 -12.66
N MET A 37 25.38 4.08 -13.71
CA MET A 37 26.80 3.85 -13.94
C MET A 37 27.69 4.40 -12.82
N ARG A 38 27.38 5.61 -12.31
CA ARG A 38 28.15 6.22 -11.21
C ARG A 38 28.01 5.44 -9.90
N LEU A 39 26.80 4.95 -9.60
CA LEU A 39 26.55 4.11 -8.43
C LEU A 39 27.36 2.81 -8.52
N GLU A 40 27.33 2.14 -9.68
CA GLU A 40 28.08 0.91 -9.89
C GLU A 40 29.60 1.13 -9.75
N GLN A 41 30.14 2.22 -10.35
CA GLN A 41 31.55 2.60 -10.21
C GLN A 41 31.97 2.97 -8.79
N ALA A 42 31.03 3.45 -7.97
CA ALA A 42 31.24 3.73 -6.56
C ALA A 42 31.10 2.49 -5.66
N GLY A 43 30.87 1.30 -6.22
CA GLY A 43 30.63 0.06 -5.47
C GLY A 43 29.22 -0.05 -4.86
N ILE A 44 28.31 0.88 -5.19
CA ILE A 44 26.91 0.85 -4.78
C ILE A 44 26.15 -0.02 -5.80
N THR A 45 26.45 -1.32 -5.75
CA THR A 45 25.86 -2.33 -6.62
C THR A 45 24.40 -2.62 -6.24
N LYS A 46 23.66 -3.31 -7.12
CA LYS A 46 22.26 -3.70 -6.85
C LYS A 46 22.09 -4.41 -5.48
N PRO A 47 22.90 -5.42 -5.09
CA PRO A 47 22.75 -6.06 -3.79
C PRO A 47 22.95 -5.10 -2.60
N VAL A 48 23.91 -4.18 -2.68
CA VAL A 48 24.16 -3.18 -1.63
C VAL A 48 22.95 -2.26 -1.49
N LEU A 49 22.45 -1.75 -2.62
CA LEU A 49 21.31 -0.84 -2.64
C LEU A 49 20.03 -1.52 -2.15
N ASP A 50 19.77 -2.74 -2.60
CA ASP A 50 18.60 -3.54 -2.20
C ASP A 50 18.65 -3.87 -0.70
N SER A 51 19.81 -4.27 -0.16
CA SER A 51 19.98 -4.52 1.28
C SER A 51 19.70 -3.27 2.11
N ALA A 52 20.17 -2.10 1.66
CA ALA A 52 19.95 -0.84 2.38
C ALA A 52 18.48 -0.42 2.36
N ILE A 53 17.79 -0.58 1.23
CA ILE A 53 16.38 -0.24 1.08
C ILE A 53 15.50 -1.22 1.86
N ALA A 54 15.83 -2.51 1.86
CA ALA A 54 15.13 -3.51 2.65
C ALA A 54 15.25 -3.22 4.16
N ALA A 55 16.47 -2.95 4.65
CA ALA A 55 16.71 -2.59 6.04
C ALA A 55 15.93 -1.32 6.45
N PHE A 56 16.02 -0.25 5.65
CA PHE A 56 15.26 0.98 5.92
C PHE A 56 13.75 0.71 5.97
N THR A 57 13.23 0.00 4.97
CA THR A 57 11.79 -0.28 4.85
C THR A 57 11.31 -1.12 6.04
N LEU A 58 12.04 -2.17 6.40
CA LEU A 58 11.70 -3.04 7.53
C LEU A 58 11.75 -2.29 8.86
N GLU A 59 12.77 -1.47 9.10
CA GLU A 59 12.88 -0.69 10.35
C GLU A 59 11.69 0.26 10.53
N ILE A 60 11.29 0.95 9.45
CA ILE A 60 10.09 1.79 9.49
C ILE A 60 8.87 0.94 9.82
N ILE A 61 8.59 -0.12 9.05
CA ILE A 61 7.40 -0.98 9.23
C ILE A 61 7.34 -1.57 10.64
N ALA A 62 8.46 -2.04 11.17
CA ALA A 62 8.53 -2.70 12.47
C ALA A 62 8.42 -1.72 13.66
N ARG A 63 8.81 -0.44 13.50
CA ARG A 63 8.91 0.52 14.61
C ARG A 63 7.87 1.64 14.58
N HIS A 64 7.19 1.88 13.46
CA HIS A 64 6.24 3.00 13.36
C HIS A 64 4.87 2.71 13.99
N GLY A 65 4.67 1.49 14.51
CA GLY A 65 3.46 1.06 15.20
C GLY A 65 3.79 0.04 16.27
N GLU A 66 2.76 -0.44 16.94
CA GLU A 66 2.89 -1.48 17.96
C GLU A 66 3.38 -2.80 17.36
N PRO A 67 4.24 -3.56 18.07
CA PRO A 67 4.70 -4.87 17.63
C PRO A 67 3.52 -5.83 17.37
N ALA A 68 3.65 -6.64 16.32
CA ALA A 68 2.71 -7.70 15.99
C ALA A 68 3.44 -8.87 15.32
N PRO A 69 2.93 -10.13 15.44
CA PRO A 69 3.52 -11.29 14.77
C PRO A 69 3.57 -11.15 13.25
N ARG A 70 2.58 -10.46 12.66
CA ARG A 70 2.57 -10.13 11.24
C ARG A 70 2.56 -8.62 11.03
N LEU A 71 3.60 -8.15 10.35
CA LEU A 71 3.75 -6.75 10.02
C LEU A 71 2.95 -6.41 8.75
N CYS A 72 2.44 -5.19 8.72
CA CYS A 72 1.69 -4.68 7.60
C CYS A 72 2.06 -3.22 7.36
N ASN A 73 2.09 -2.81 6.10
CA ASN A 73 2.25 -1.41 5.72
C ASN A 73 1.09 -0.96 4.83
N LYS A 74 0.59 0.25 5.08
CA LYS A 74 -0.44 0.89 4.27
C LYS A 74 0.05 2.21 3.71
N ASP A 75 0.68 2.15 2.54
CA ASP A 75 1.01 3.32 1.73
C ASP A 75 0.40 3.16 0.33
N PRO A 76 -0.55 4.02 -0.09
CA PRO A 76 -1.37 3.83 -1.30
C PRO A 76 -0.59 3.50 -2.57
N LEU A 77 0.55 4.16 -2.78
CA LEU A 77 1.30 4.12 -4.03
C LEU A 77 2.39 3.04 -4.06
N THR A 78 2.61 2.30 -2.98
CA THR A 78 3.68 1.30 -2.88
C THR A 78 3.55 0.19 -3.93
N ILE A 79 2.34 -0.23 -4.28
CA ILE A 79 2.11 -1.26 -5.31
C ILE A 79 2.58 -0.85 -6.71
N LYS A 80 2.80 0.44 -6.99
CA LYS A 80 3.43 0.86 -8.26
C LYS A 80 4.82 0.25 -8.46
N MET A 81 5.46 -0.15 -7.37
CA MET A 81 6.77 -0.79 -7.36
C MET A 81 6.65 -2.22 -6.80
N GLY A 82 5.49 -2.85 -6.97
CA GLY A 82 5.15 -4.13 -6.35
C GLY A 82 6.14 -5.24 -6.67
N THR A 83 6.58 -5.36 -7.92
CA THR A 83 7.60 -6.35 -8.32
C THR A 83 8.91 -6.15 -7.57
N TYR A 84 9.40 -4.91 -7.49
CA TYR A 84 10.61 -4.61 -6.73
C TYR A 84 10.44 -4.87 -5.23
N VAL A 85 9.28 -4.59 -4.66
CA VAL A 85 9.01 -4.90 -3.25
C VAL A 85 9.05 -6.42 -3.01
N VAL A 86 8.59 -7.25 -3.97
CA VAL A 86 8.74 -8.72 -3.89
C VAL A 86 10.19 -9.15 -4.04
N ASP A 87 11.01 -8.48 -4.85
CA ASP A 87 12.44 -8.76 -4.92
C ASP A 87 13.13 -8.55 -3.56
N LEU A 88 12.70 -7.53 -2.81
CA LEU A 88 13.22 -7.24 -1.46
C LEU A 88 12.63 -8.15 -0.38
N PHE A 89 11.33 -8.46 -0.50
CA PHE A 89 10.56 -9.22 0.48
C PHE A 89 9.78 -10.33 -0.25
N PRO A 90 10.41 -11.50 -0.50
CA PRO A 90 9.82 -12.54 -1.35
C PRO A 90 8.49 -13.08 -0.85
N ASN A 91 8.23 -13.03 0.47
CA ASN A 91 6.96 -13.48 1.07
C ASN A 91 5.85 -12.44 0.98
N ALA A 92 6.15 -11.22 0.51
CA ALA A 92 5.18 -10.15 0.55
C ALA A 92 3.93 -10.39 -0.30
N LYS A 93 2.79 -9.99 0.26
CA LYS A 93 1.47 -10.03 -0.40
C LYS A 93 0.85 -8.65 -0.43
N PHE A 94 0.08 -8.37 -1.48
CA PHE A 94 -0.53 -7.07 -1.76
C PHE A 94 -2.05 -7.19 -1.79
N ILE A 95 -2.72 -6.36 -1.00
CA ILE A 95 -4.16 -6.08 -1.20
C ILE A 95 -4.27 -4.80 -2.03
N PHE A 96 -4.75 -4.89 -3.26
CA PHE A 96 -4.98 -3.75 -4.13
C PHE A 96 -6.44 -3.33 -4.12
N MET A 97 -6.76 -2.30 -3.33
CA MET A 97 -8.10 -1.73 -3.30
C MET A 97 -8.41 -0.93 -4.57
N VAL A 98 -9.54 -1.24 -5.19
CA VAL A 98 -10.06 -0.55 -6.37
C VAL A 98 -11.39 0.08 -6.00
N ARG A 99 -11.53 1.38 -6.23
CA ARG A 99 -12.75 2.16 -6.02
C ARG A 99 -13.11 2.88 -7.30
N ASP A 100 -14.40 3.16 -7.53
CA ASP A 100 -14.84 3.99 -8.65
C ASP A 100 -14.04 5.31 -8.69
N GLY A 101 -13.47 5.62 -9.86
CA GLY A 101 -12.64 6.81 -10.04
C GLY A 101 -13.40 8.12 -9.84
N ARG A 102 -14.71 8.17 -10.11
CA ARG A 102 -15.57 9.33 -9.85
C ARG A 102 -15.75 9.54 -8.36
N ALA A 103 -16.01 8.47 -7.62
CA ALA A 103 -16.12 8.52 -6.16
C ALA A 103 -14.78 8.92 -5.53
N THR A 104 -13.67 8.39 -6.04
CA THR A 104 -12.32 8.72 -5.58
C THR A 104 -11.97 10.18 -5.86
N ALA A 105 -12.19 10.67 -7.08
CA ALA A 105 -11.95 12.06 -7.45
C ALA A 105 -12.80 13.03 -6.61
N HIS A 106 -14.09 12.71 -6.41
CA HIS A 106 -14.97 13.50 -5.54
C HIS A 106 -14.48 13.52 -4.08
N SER A 107 -14.06 12.37 -3.53
CA SER A 107 -13.48 12.27 -2.19
C SER A 107 -12.24 13.17 -2.03
N ILE A 108 -11.32 13.12 -3.01
CA ILE A 108 -10.10 13.93 -3.02
C ILE A 108 -10.41 15.43 -3.02
N ILE A 109 -11.29 15.88 -3.93
CA ILE A 109 -11.62 17.29 -4.12
C ILE A 109 -12.41 17.84 -2.93
N SER A 110 -13.52 17.19 -2.56
CA SER A 110 -14.43 17.68 -1.51
C SER A 110 -13.74 17.77 -0.14
N ARG A 111 -12.86 16.81 0.18
CA ARG A 111 -12.14 16.76 1.46
C ARG A 111 -10.79 17.48 1.43
N LYS A 112 -10.42 18.08 0.30
CA LYS A 112 -9.13 18.76 0.09
C LYS A 112 -7.95 17.88 0.51
N VAL A 113 -7.93 16.64 0.00
CA VAL A 113 -6.82 15.70 0.23
C VAL A 113 -5.71 16.05 -0.74
N THR A 114 -4.57 16.51 -0.21
CA THR A 114 -3.45 16.95 -1.03
C THR A 114 -2.62 15.76 -1.51
N ILE A 115 -2.60 15.56 -2.83
CA ILE A 115 -1.79 14.56 -3.50
C ILE A 115 -0.88 15.29 -4.49
N THR A 116 0.43 15.00 -4.45
CA THR A 116 1.39 15.64 -5.35
C THR A 116 0.98 15.44 -6.82
N GLY A 117 0.84 16.56 -7.53
CA GLY A 117 0.47 16.57 -8.95
C GLY A 117 -1.02 16.45 -9.25
N PHE A 118 -1.91 16.50 -8.24
CA PHE A 118 -3.36 16.61 -8.43
C PHE A 118 -3.82 18.06 -8.26
N ASP A 119 -4.52 18.58 -9.26
CA ASP A 119 -5.27 19.84 -9.20
C ASP A 119 -6.66 19.59 -8.60
N LEU A 120 -6.84 20.08 -7.37
CA LEU A 120 -8.07 19.92 -6.60
C LEU A 120 -9.23 20.80 -7.09
N THR A 121 -9.00 21.68 -8.07
CA THR A 121 -10.05 22.50 -8.69
C THR A 121 -10.63 21.85 -9.94
N SER A 122 -9.99 20.79 -10.45
CA SER A 122 -10.35 20.15 -11.72
C SER A 122 -10.63 18.66 -11.58
N TYR A 123 -11.92 18.29 -11.58
CA TYR A 123 -12.35 16.89 -11.64
C TYR A 123 -11.76 16.15 -12.85
N ARG A 124 -11.67 16.82 -14.00
CA ARG A 124 -11.07 16.25 -15.22
C ARG A 124 -9.61 15.87 -14.99
N GLN A 125 -8.83 16.76 -14.38
CA GLN A 125 -7.42 16.47 -14.12
C GLN A 125 -7.26 15.38 -13.04
N CYS A 126 -8.04 15.45 -11.96
CA CYS A 126 -8.07 14.42 -10.92
C CYS A 126 -8.38 13.04 -11.49
N LEU A 127 -9.40 12.92 -12.36
CA LEU A 127 -9.75 11.65 -13.01
C LEU A 127 -8.65 11.14 -13.94
N LYS A 128 -7.99 12.02 -14.72
CA LYS A 128 -6.83 11.63 -15.55
C LYS A 128 -5.69 11.07 -14.68
N LYS A 129 -5.34 11.76 -13.60
CA LYS A 129 -4.27 11.34 -12.68
C LYS A 129 -4.62 10.06 -11.94
N TRP A 130 -5.88 9.93 -11.50
CA TRP A 130 -6.40 8.69 -10.93
C TRP A 130 -6.28 7.53 -11.92
N ASN A 131 -6.70 7.72 -13.17
CA ASN A 131 -6.64 6.69 -14.21
C ASN A 131 -5.20 6.21 -14.42
N SER A 132 -4.26 7.13 -14.65
CA SER A 132 -2.85 6.79 -14.83
C SER A 132 -2.25 6.08 -13.60
N ALA A 133 -2.65 6.48 -12.39
CA ALA A 133 -2.16 5.85 -11.18
C ALA A 133 -2.71 4.42 -11.03
N VAL A 134 -4.02 4.24 -11.17
CA VAL A 134 -4.70 2.94 -11.03
C VAL A 134 -4.30 1.98 -12.13
N GLU A 135 -4.11 2.45 -13.36
CA GLU A 135 -3.60 1.63 -14.47
C GLU A 135 -2.21 1.05 -14.15
N ALA A 136 -1.27 1.89 -13.70
CA ALA A 136 0.06 1.43 -13.31
C ALA A 136 0.01 0.41 -12.15
N MET A 137 -0.79 0.69 -11.13
CA MET A 137 -0.96 -0.23 -9.98
C MET A 137 -1.63 -1.54 -10.39
N ASN A 138 -2.61 -1.49 -11.30
CA ASN A 138 -3.29 -2.67 -11.81
C ASN A 138 -2.36 -3.54 -12.67
N ASN A 139 -1.50 -2.92 -13.48
CA ASN A 139 -0.51 -3.65 -14.27
C ASN A 139 0.50 -4.37 -13.37
N GLN A 140 1.00 -3.69 -12.32
CA GLN A 140 1.87 -4.31 -11.31
C GLN A 140 1.18 -5.45 -10.58
N CYS A 141 -0.08 -5.27 -10.16
CA CYS A 141 -0.85 -6.33 -9.50
C CYS A 141 -1.05 -7.56 -10.41
N ARG A 142 -1.26 -7.34 -11.72
CA ARG A 142 -1.34 -8.43 -12.70
C ARG A 142 0.00 -9.15 -12.88
N GLU A 143 1.09 -8.40 -12.95
CA GLU A 143 2.45 -8.93 -13.10
C GLU A 143 2.88 -9.78 -11.90
N LEU A 144 2.52 -9.34 -10.68
CA LEU A 144 2.71 -10.10 -9.45
C LEU A 144 1.93 -11.43 -9.40
N GLY A 145 0.82 -11.52 -10.13
CA GLY A 145 -0.03 -12.70 -10.16
C GLY A 145 -0.90 -12.90 -8.92
N ALA A 146 -1.87 -13.82 -9.03
CA ALA A 146 -2.92 -14.02 -8.02
C ALA A 146 -2.41 -14.55 -6.68
N GLY A 147 -1.21 -15.12 -6.62
CA GLY A 147 -0.58 -15.57 -5.36
C GLY A 147 0.06 -14.44 -4.55
N LYS A 148 0.33 -13.28 -5.18
CA LYS A 148 1.02 -12.15 -4.54
C LYS A 148 0.16 -10.89 -4.52
N CYS A 149 -0.80 -10.71 -5.41
CA CYS A 149 -1.70 -9.56 -5.39
C CYS A 149 -3.18 -9.95 -5.50
N LEU A 150 -3.99 -9.49 -4.54
CA LEU A 150 -5.45 -9.62 -4.54
C LEU A 150 -6.09 -8.26 -4.80
N ARG A 151 -6.89 -8.17 -5.87
CA ARG A 151 -7.75 -7.02 -6.15
C ARG A 151 -9.01 -7.07 -5.31
N VAL A 152 -9.30 -5.98 -4.59
CA VAL A 152 -10.49 -5.87 -3.73
C VAL A 152 -11.32 -4.65 -4.16
N PRO A 153 -12.51 -4.85 -4.76
CA PRO A 153 -13.41 -3.75 -5.09
C PRO A 153 -14.01 -3.17 -3.80
N TYR A 154 -13.80 -1.88 -3.58
CA TYR A 154 -14.26 -1.16 -2.38
C TYR A 154 -15.76 -1.28 -2.20
N GLU A 155 -16.53 -1.08 -3.26
CA GLU A 155 -18.00 -1.11 -3.23
C GLU A 155 -18.50 -2.49 -2.81
N GLN A 156 -17.84 -3.55 -3.28
CA GLN A 156 -18.19 -4.93 -2.95
C GLN A 156 -17.79 -5.27 -1.51
N LEU A 157 -16.62 -4.81 -1.05
CA LEU A 157 -16.23 -4.93 0.34
C LEU A 157 -17.22 -4.22 1.27
N VAL A 158 -17.74 -3.06 0.87
CA VAL A 158 -18.74 -2.33 1.67
C VAL A 158 -20.07 -3.07 1.75
N LEU A 159 -20.57 -3.56 0.62
CA LEU A 159 -21.87 -4.22 0.53
C LEU A 159 -21.86 -5.64 1.11
N HIS A 160 -20.72 -6.33 1.01
CA HIS A 160 -20.58 -7.74 1.40
C HIS A 160 -19.31 -7.94 2.27
N PRO A 161 -19.23 -7.30 3.46
CA PRO A 161 -17.99 -7.25 4.24
C PRO A 161 -17.52 -8.62 4.73
N ARG A 162 -18.43 -9.49 5.19
CA ARG A 162 -18.09 -10.87 5.61
C ARG A 162 -17.45 -11.66 4.46
N GLU A 163 -18.11 -11.70 3.31
CA GLU A 163 -17.64 -12.45 2.13
C GLU A 163 -16.24 -11.98 1.69
N TRP A 164 -16.02 -10.67 1.59
CA TRP A 164 -14.74 -10.14 1.15
C TRP A 164 -13.64 -10.25 2.20
N MET A 165 -13.95 -10.07 3.48
CA MET A 165 -12.96 -10.26 4.53
C MET A 165 -12.52 -11.71 4.64
N GLU A 166 -13.42 -12.68 4.45
CA GLU A 166 -13.02 -14.09 4.35
C GLU A 166 -12.07 -14.35 3.17
N LYS A 167 -12.36 -13.79 1.99
CA LYS A 167 -11.47 -13.89 0.82
C LYS A 167 -10.10 -13.28 1.09
N VAL A 168 -10.06 -12.10 1.71
CA VAL A 168 -8.83 -11.39 2.06
C VAL A 168 -8.02 -12.19 3.08
N LEU A 169 -8.62 -12.66 4.17
CA LEU A 169 -7.91 -13.43 5.20
C LEU A 169 -7.38 -14.76 4.67
N ARG A 170 -8.17 -15.47 3.84
CA ARG A 170 -7.70 -16.67 3.13
C ARG A 170 -6.51 -16.38 2.23
N PHE A 171 -6.58 -15.33 1.40
CA PHE A 171 -5.46 -14.95 0.53
C PHE A 171 -4.18 -14.65 1.32
N LEU A 172 -4.31 -14.07 2.52
CA LEU A 172 -3.17 -13.76 3.37
C LEU A 172 -2.68 -14.93 4.23
N ASP A 173 -3.39 -16.07 4.24
CA ASP A 173 -3.17 -17.20 5.15
C ASP A 173 -3.31 -16.79 6.64
N ILE A 174 -4.38 -16.07 6.96
CA ILE A 174 -4.75 -15.73 8.34
C ILE A 174 -6.07 -16.39 8.75
N PRO A 175 -6.14 -16.99 9.96
CA PRO A 175 -7.39 -17.50 10.51
C PRO A 175 -8.49 -16.44 10.59
N TRP A 176 -9.74 -16.85 10.38
CA TRP A 176 -10.88 -15.96 10.57
C TRP A 176 -10.96 -15.47 12.03
N ASN A 177 -11.28 -14.18 12.19
CA ASN A 177 -11.65 -13.58 13.47
C ASN A 177 -12.81 -12.61 13.21
N ASP A 178 -13.90 -12.72 13.97
CA ASP A 178 -15.11 -11.92 13.76
C ASP A 178 -14.89 -10.43 14.02
N SER A 179 -13.86 -10.09 14.81
CA SER A 179 -13.46 -8.70 15.07
C SER A 179 -13.21 -7.88 13.81
N VAL A 180 -12.83 -8.51 12.68
CA VAL A 180 -12.62 -7.82 11.40
C VAL A 180 -13.88 -7.15 10.83
N LEU A 181 -15.06 -7.52 11.32
CA LEU A 181 -16.33 -6.89 10.97
C LEU A 181 -16.71 -5.76 11.94
N HIS A 182 -16.09 -5.73 13.12
CA HIS A 182 -16.37 -4.83 14.25
C HIS A 182 -15.20 -3.87 14.51
N HIS A 183 -14.60 -3.39 13.42
CA HIS A 183 -13.37 -2.60 13.43
C HIS A 183 -13.48 -1.27 14.18
N GLU A 184 -14.70 -0.76 14.33
CA GLU A 184 -15.08 0.45 15.04
C GLU A 184 -14.94 0.34 16.56
N ASP A 185 -15.16 -0.86 17.11
CA ASP A 185 -15.12 -1.11 18.57
C ASP A 185 -13.69 -1.02 19.14
N PHE A 186 -12.69 -1.05 18.25
CA PHE A 186 -11.28 -1.00 18.58
C PHE A 186 -10.64 0.36 18.24
N ILE A 187 -11.40 1.33 17.75
CA ILE A 187 -10.93 2.71 17.54
C ILE A 187 -10.52 3.30 18.91
N ASN A 188 -9.33 3.87 19.00
CA ASN A 188 -8.67 4.33 20.24
C ASN A 188 -8.16 3.23 21.19
N ASN A 189 -8.35 1.95 20.86
CA ASN A 189 -7.80 0.79 21.58
C ASN A 189 -6.85 -0.01 20.67
N GLY A 190 -5.86 0.65 20.07
CA GLY A 190 -4.87 0.05 19.17
C GLY A 190 -5.16 0.24 17.67
N ILE A 191 -6.25 0.94 17.32
CA ILE A 191 -6.58 1.32 15.95
C ILE A 191 -6.67 2.83 15.83
N GLU A 192 -5.76 3.41 15.06
CA GLU A 192 -5.76 4.84 14.73
C GLU A 192 -6.34 5.08 13.33
N LEU A 193 -7.29 6.02 13.24
CA LEU A 193 -7.83 6.45 11.96
C LEU A 193 -6.94 7.55 11.35
N SER A 194 -6.69 7.45 10.05
CA SER A 194 -6.08 8.56 9.31
C SER A 194 -7.09 9.70 9.15
N ASN A 195 -6.70 10.94 9.47
CA ASN A 195 -7.55 12.12 9.34
C ASN A 195 -7.93 12.47 7.89
N LYS A 196 -7.24 11.89 6.88
CA LYS A 196 -7.51 12.06 5.44
C LYS A 196 -7.12 10.80 4.65
N PRO A 197 -7.87 9.68 4.78
CA PRO A 197 -7.48 8.43 4.13
C PRO A 197 -7.59 8.60 2.61
N LEU A 198 -6.52 8.26 1.91
CA LEU A 198 -6.60 8.00 0.47
C LEU A 198 -7.33 6.67 0.27
N ASP A 199 -8.38 6.68 -0.56
CA ASP A 199 -9.18 5.48 -0.89
C ASP A 199 -8.44 4.50 -1.82
N VAL A 200 -7.15 4.68 -1.99
CA VAL A 200 -6.24 3.75 -2.66
C VAL A 200 -5.45 3.07 -1.55
N LEU A 201 -5.69 1.78 -1.39
CA LEU A 201 -5.19 1.02 -0.27
C LEU A 201 -4.34 -0.10 -0.85
N THR A 202 -3.04 0.00 -0.60
CA THR A 202 -2.12 -1.12 -0.76
C THR A 202 -1.77 -1.59 0.64
N MET A 203 -2.02 -2.87 0.96
CA MET A 203 -1.48 -3.49 2.16
C MET A 203 -0.34 -4.41 1.75
N THR A 204 0.88 -4.12 2.18
CA THR A 204 2.03 -5.01 2.02
C THR A 204 2.21 -5.78 3.33
N PHE A 205 2.18 -7.09 3.28
CA PHE A 205 2.57 -7.94 4.41
C PHE A 205 4.03 -8.33 4.23
N ALA A 206 4.83 -8.26 5.29
CA ALA A 206 6.17 -8.84 5.31
C ALA A 206 6.16 -9.89 6.42
N ASP A 207 6.44 -11.14 6.05
CA ASP A 207 6.82 -12.20 6.99
C ASP A 207 8.35 -12.18 7.15
#